data_AF-A0A0B8QMD2-F1
#
_entry.id   AF-A0A0B8QMD2-F1
#
_cell.length_a   1.000
_cell.length_b   1.000
_cell.length_c   1.000
_cell.angle_alpha   90.00
_cell.angle_beta   90.00
_cell.angle_gamma   90.00
#
_symmetry.space_group_name_H-M   'P 1'
#
loop_
_entity.id
_entity.type
_entity.pdbx_description
1 polymer ?
#
loop_
_entity_poly.entity_id
_entity_poly.type
_entity_poly.pdbx_seq_one_letter_code
_entity_poly.pdbx_strand_id
1 'polypeptide(L)'
;MGQTLIYPRLLEFLKYYPDVQLDLHFNDQVQDLIENGFDLGIGNSINQDSRLIARSYMDVQLVYVASPDYLEGKPLPKTPEELKGLNCIGYCSPSTGRLIPWRFVVDGKEQLLMPEGNLKVNSQVQLFGEH
;
A
#
# COMPACT_ATOMS: atom_id res chain seq x y z
N MET A 1 6.30 -2.08 -1.93
CA MET A 1 7.25 -0.99 -1.52
C MET A 1 8.60 -1.52 -1.03
N GLY A 2 8.64 -2.52 -0.13
CA GLY A 2 9.91 -3.03 0.42
C GLY A 2 10.93 -3.46 -0.64
N GLN A 3 10.51 -4.28 -1.61
CA GLN A 3 11.41 -4.80 -2.65
C GLN A 3 11.91 -3.73 -3.64
N THR A 4 11.06 -2.78 -4.02
CA THR A 4 11.38 -1.79 -5.06
C THR A 4 12.05 -0.53 -4.52
N LEU A 5 11.73 -0.11 -3.28
CA LEU A 5 12.23 1.13 -2.71
C LEU A 5 13.30 0.92 -1.63
N ILE A 6 13.09 -0.05 -0.73
CA ILE A 6 13.93 -0.23 0.45
C ILE A 6 15.12 -1.14 0.16
N TYR A 7 14.88 -2.28 -0.49
CA TYR A 7 15.92 -3.26 -0.78
C TYR A 7 17.15 -2.68 -1.52
N PRO A 8 17.01 -1.86 -2.58
CA PRO A 8 18.18 -1.26 -3.22
C PRO A 8 19.01 -0.36 -2.28
N ARG A 9 18.34 0.36 -1.37
CA ARG A 9 19.01 1.22 -0.37
C ARG A 9 19.71 0.41 0.71
N LEU A 10 19.16 -0.75 1.09
CA LEU A 10 19.83 -1.68 2.00
C LEU A 10 21.10 -2.28 1.37
N LEU A 11 21.07 -2.57 0.07
CA LEU A 11 22.27 -3.01 -0.64
C LEU A 11 23.36 -1.91 -0.68
N GLU A 12 22.97 -0.64 -0.81
CA GLU A 12 23.92 0.48 -0.67
C GLU A 12 24.46 0.60 0.76
N PHE A 13 23.59 0.49 1.76
CA PHE A 13 23.97 0.51 3.17
C PHE A 13 25.02 -0.55 3.50
N LEU A 14 24.84 -1.79 3.05
CA LEU A 14 25.81 -2.89 3.28
C LEU A 14 27.20 -2.61 2.69
N LYS A 15 27.33 -1.76 1.67
CA LYS A 15 28.63 -1.35 1.14
C LYS A 15 29.40 -0.45 2.11
N TYR A 16 28.69 0.36 2.89
CA TYR A 16 29.29 1.24 3.89
C TYR A 16 29.54 0.53 5.23
N TYR A 17 28.82 -0.57 5.50
CA TYR A 17 28.87 -1.32 6.75
C TYR A 17 29.05 -2.82 6.48
N PRO A 18 30.25 -3.27 6.06
CA PRO A 18 30.49 -4.65 5.62
C PRO A 18 30.38 -5.69 6.74
N ASP A 19 30.49 -5.28 8.00
CA ASP A 19 30.35 -6.17 9.16
C ASP A 19 28.89 -6.42 9.56
N VAL A 20 27.94 -5.70 8.96
CA VAL A 20 26.51 -5.88 9.23
C VAL A 20 25.98 -7.06 8.43
N GLN A 21 25.30 -7.97 9.12
CA GLN A 21 24.53 -9.06 8.50
C GLN A 21 23.05 -8.71 8.55
N LEU A 22 22.33 -8.88 7.43
CA LEU A 22 20.90 -8.63 7.34
C LEU A 22 20.17 -9.90 6.95
N ASP A 23 19.16 -10.26 7.74
CA ASP A 23 18.12 -11.21 7.36
C ASP A 23 16.85 -10.43 6.99
N LEU A 24 16.37 -10.57 5.76
CA LEU A 24 15.33 -9.72 5.18
C LEU A 24 14.10 -10.53 4.77
N HIS A 25 12.96 -10.18 5.35
CA HIS A 25 11.67 -10.76 5.03
C HIS A 25 10.72 -9.72 4.44
N PHE A 26 10.05 -10.07 3.32
CA PHE A 26 9.00 -9.24 2.73
C PHE A 26 7.65 -9.90 2.95
N ASN A 27 6.74 -9.19 3.61
CA ASN A 27 5.39 -9.68 3.88
C ASN A 27 4.38 -8.53 3.70
N ASP A 28 3.27 -8.81 3.04
CA ASP A 28 2.16 -7.86 2.84
C ASP A 28 1.22 -7.82 4.06
N GLN A 29 1.35 -8.76 5.00
CA GLN A 29 0.61 -8.82 6.26
C GLN A 29 1.42 -8.19 7.40
N VAL A 30 0.72 -7.48 8.30
CA VAL A 30 1.30 -7.01 9.56
C VAL A 30 1.76 -8.21 10.38
N GLN A 31 3.05 -8.24 10.73
CA GLN A 31 3.66 -9.27 11.56
C GLN A 31 3.85 -8.76 12.99
N ASP A 32 3.78 -9.67 13.97
CA ASP A 32 4.29 -9.38 15.30
C ASP A 32 5.82 -9.42 15.27
N LEU A 33 6.46 -8.28 15.51
CA LEU A 33 7.92 -8.20 15.43
C LEU A 33 8.59 -8.95 16.59
N ILE A 34 7.95 -8.97 17.76
CA ILE A 34 8.54 -9.52 18.97
C ILE A 34 8.43 -11.03 18.97
N GLU A 35 7.25 -11.57 18.67
CA GLU A 35 7.03 -13.02 18.62
C GLU A 35 7.87 -13.68 17.52
N ASN A 36 8.08 -12.99 16.39
CA ASN A 36 8.86 -13.51 15.27
C ASN A 36 10.36 -13.17 15.36
N GLY A 37 10.82 -12.48 16.41
CA GLY A 37 12.23 -12.18 16.61
C GLY A 37 12.82 -11.16 15.63
N PHE A 38 12.01 -10.25 15.10
CA PHE A 38 12.47 -9.15 14.25
C PHE A 38 12.94 -7.95 15.07
N ASP A 39 14.14 -7.46 14.78
CA ASP A 39 14.69 -6.24 15.39
C ASP A 39 14.07 -4.95 14.83
N LEU A 40 13.61 -4.97 13.57
CA LEU A 40 13.10 -3.81 12.86
C LEU A 40 11.98 -4.19 11.88
N GLY A 41 10.87 -3.46 11.95
CA GLY A 41 9.80 -3.51 10.94
C GLY A 41 9.70 -2.19 10.18
N ILE A 42 9.61 -2.26 8.85
CA ILE A 42 9.37 -1.11 7.98
C ILE A 42 8.06 -1.33 7.23
N GLY A 43 7.06 -0.51 7.49
CA GLY A 43 5.76 -0.61 6.82
C GLY A 43 4.80 0.51 7.20
N ASN A 44 3.66 0.56 6.51
CA ASN A 44 2.61 1.57 6.73
C ASN A 44 1.68 1.24 7.90
N SER A 45 1.82 0.04 8.48
CA SER A 45 1.06 -0.41 9.64
C SER A 45 1.93 -1.38 10.41
N ILE A 46 2.22 -1.05 11.66
CA ILE A 46 2.99 -1.87 12.59
C ILE A 46 2.05 -2.22 13.73
N ASN A 47 2.09 -3.46 14.22
CA ASN A 47 1.38 -3.83 15.44
C ASN A 47 1.87 -2.90 16.57
N GLN A 48 0.99 -2.08 17.15
CA GLN A 48 1.36 -1.15 18.21
C GLN A 48 1.40 -1.89 19.55
N ASP A 49 2.31 -2.85 19.67
CA ASP A 49 2.74 -3.30 20.99
C ASP A 49 3.42 -2.11 21.69
N SER A 50 3.05 -1.85 22.94
CA SER A 50 3.53 -0.70 23.72
C SER A 50 5.05 -0.71 23.96
N ARG A 51 5.72 -1.83 23.68
CA ARG A 51 7.19 -1.97 23.75
C ARG A 51 7.90 -1.45 22.49
N LEU A 52 7.17 -1.14 21.42
CA LEU A 52 7.75 -0.69 20.15
C LEU A 52 7.80 0.84 20.05
N ILE A 53 8.91 1.35 19.54
CA ILE A 53 9.06 2.78 19.22
C ILE A 53 8.80 2.97 17.73
N ALA A 54 7.64 3.53 17.39
CA ALA A 54 7.32 3.90 16.01
C ALA A 54 7.93 5.26 15.65
N ARG A 55 8.58 5.35 14.48
CA ARG A 55 9.07 6.62 13.91
C ARG A 55 8.59 6.77 12.47
N SER A 56 7.89 7.87 12.19
CA SER A 56 7.58 8.26 10.80
C SER A 56 8.85 8.79 10.12
N TYR A 57 9.07 8.37 8.89
CA TYR A 57 10.23 8.78 8.09
C TYR A 57 9.86 9.26 6.68
N MET A 58 8.63 9.01 6.24
CA MET A 58 8.13 9.42 4.92
C MET A 58 6.60 9.44 4.93
N ASP A 59 6.02 10.46 4.29
CA ASP A 59 4.61 10.48 3.96
C ASP A 59 4.37 9.81 2.60
N VAL A 60 3.38 8.93 2.53
CA VAL A 60 2.96 8.27 1.29
C VAL A 60 1.59 8.79 0.91
N GLN A 61 1.49 9.41 -0.27
CA GLN A 61 0.21 9.84 -0.82
C GLN A 61 -0.38 8.75 -1.70
N LEU A 62 -1.61 8.34 -1.39
CA LEU A 62 -2.40 7.49 -2.28
C LEU A 62 -3.04 8.36 -3.37
N VAL A 63 -2.91 7.93 -4.62
CA VAL A 63 -3.60 8.55 -5.76
C VAL A 63 -4.40 7.49 -6.49
N TYR A 64 -5.58 7.88 -6.99
CA TYR A 64 -6.41 7.03 -7.84
C TYR A 64 -6.09 7.37 -9.29
N VAL A 65 -5.80 6.34 -10.08
CA VAL A 65 -5.40 6.47 -11.48
C VAL A 65 -6.20 5.51 -12.33
N ALA A 66 -6.31 5.83 -13.62
CA ALA A 66 -6.88 4.96 -14.63
C ALA A 66 -6.08 5.14 -15.92
N SER A 67 -6.03 4.10 -16.77
CA SER A 67 -5.36 4.20 -18.06
C SER A 67 -6.14 5.13 -19.00
N PRO A 68 -5.47 5.83 -19.93
CA PRO A 68 -6.13 6.66 -20.93
C PRO A 68 -7.19 5.88 -21.73
N ASP A 69 -6.85 4.68 -22.19
CA ASP A 69 -7.73 3.81 -22.97
C ASP A 69 -8.98 3.40 -22.19
N TYR A 70 -8.87 3.21 -20.86
CA TYR A 70 -10.03 2.90 -20.04
C TYR A 70 -11.03 4.07 -19.95
N LEU A 71 -10.53 5.31 -20.05
CA LEU A 71 -11.32 6.54 -19.96
C LEU A 71 -11.78 7.07 -21.33
N GLU A 72 -11.37 6.44 -22.43
CA GLU A 72 -11.74 6.88 -23.77
C GLU A 72 -13.27 6.90 -23.94
N GLY A 73 -13.80 8.06 -24.36
CA GLY A 73 -15.23 8.28 -24.52
C GLY A 73 -16.04 8.42 -23.22
N LYS A 74 -15.41 8.37 -22.04
CA LYS A 74 -16.07 8.54 -20.74
C LYS A 74 -15.84 9.95 -20.17
N PRO A 75 -16.83 10.57 -19.52
CA PRO A 75 -16.60 11.76 -18.70
C PRO A 75 -15.61 11.45 -17.58
N LEU A 76 -14.66 12.36 -17.34
CA LEU A 76 -13.75 12.25 -16.19
C LEU A 76 -14.52 12.49 -14.89
N PRO A 77 -14.41 11.59 -13.90
CA PRO A 77 -15.09 11.76 -12.61
C PRO A 77 -14.51 12.96 -11.86
N LYS A 78 -15.38 13.86 -11.41
CA LYS A 78 -15.04 15.06 -10.63
C LYS A 78 -15.37 14.90 -9.15
N THR A 79 -16.18 13.92 -8.80
CA THR A 79 -16.61 13.60 -7.44
C THR A 79 -16.40 12.11 -7.14
N PRO A 80 -16.17 11.71 -5.88
CA PRO A 80 -16.09 10.31 -5.52
C PRO A 80 -17.34 9.51 -5.90
N GLU A 81 -18.53 10.11 -5.83
CA GLU A 81 -19.79 9.48 -6.20
C GLU A 81 -19.86 9.06 -7.68
N GLU A 82 -19.26 9.84 -8.58
CA GLU A 82 -19.21 9.54 -10.02
C GLU A 82 -18.41 8.27 -10.33
N LEU A 83 -17.58 7.80 -9.38
CA LEU A 83 -16.82 6.55 -9.53
C LEU A 83 -17.69 5.30 -9.42
N LYS A 84 -18.88 5.36 -8.80
CA LYS A 84 -19.78 4.19 -8.67
C LYS A 84 -20.25 3.64 -10.01
N GLY A 85 -20.24 4.44 -11.06
CA GLY A 85 -20.59 4.02 -12.43
C GLY A 85 -19.42 3.42 -13.22
N LEU A 86 -18.22 3.38 -12.65
CA LEU A 86 -17.01 2.90 -13.29
C LEU A 86 -16.63 1.51 -12.77
N ASN A 87 -16.08 0.67 -13.65
CA ASN A 87 -15.47 -0.61 -13.27
C ASN A 87 -14.14 -0.36 -12.52
N CYS A 88 -14.22 -0.24 -11.20
CA CYS A 88 -13.10 0.06 -10.32
C CYS A 88 -12.38 -1.22 -9.87
N ILE A 89 -11.06 -1.14 -9.69
CA ILE A 89 -10.27 -2.23 -9.14
C ILE A 89 -10.27 -2.12 -7.61
N GLY A 90 -10.76 -3.18 -6.95
CA GLY A 90 -10.78 -3.26 -5.49
C GLY A 90 -9.47 -3.79 -4.92
N TYR A 91 -9.02 -3.25 -3.79
CA TYR A 91 -7.91 -3.81 -3.01
C TYR A 91 -8.42 -4.49 -1.74
N CYS A 92 -8.10 -5.77 -1.58
CA CYS A 92 -8.44 -6.56 -0.40
C CYS A 92 -7.26 -6.58 0.56
N SER A 93 -7.55 -6.33 1.85
CA SER A 93 -6.58 -6.45 2.94
C SER A 93 -5.94 -7.84 2.96
N PRO A 94 -4.60 -7.95 2.85
CA PRO A 94 -3.91 -9.24 2.96
C PRO A 94 -4.15 -9.94 4.30
N SER A 95 -4.36 -9.17 5.37
CA SER A 95 -4.57 -9.69 6.73
C SER A 95 -6.00 -10.16 6.99
N THR A 96 -7.02 -9.52 6.39
CA THR A 96 -8.43 -9.82 6.71
C THR A 96 -9.24 -10.36 5.52
N GLY A 97 -8.70 -10.29 4.31
CA GLY A 97 -9.40 -10.60 3.06
C GLY A 97 -10.51 -9.61 2.69
N ARG A 98 -10.77 -8.60 3.53
CA ARG A 98 -11.85 -7.62 3.31
C ARG A 98 -11.46 -6.57 2.29
N LEU A 99 -12.42 -6.17 1.47
CA LEU A 99 -12.28 -5.03 0.57
C LEU A 99 -12.05 -3.75 1.38
N ILE A 100 -11.01 -3.00 1.03
CA ILE A 100 -10.68 -1.72 1.66
C ILE A 100 -11.42 -0.60 0.90
N PRO A 101 -12.18 0.26 1.60
CA PRO A 101 -12.81 1.40 0.97
C PRO A 101 -11.76 2.42 0.49
N TRP A 102 -12.02 3.04 -0.65
CA TRP A 102 -11.29 4.21 -1.10
C TRP A 102 -11.62 5.40 -0.19
N ARG A 103 -10.58 6.09 0.27
CA ARG A 103 -10.69 7.28 1.10
C ARG A 103 -10.49 8.53 0.24
N PHE A 104 -11.41 9.46 0.36
CA PHE A 104 -11.37 10.79 -0.25
C PHE A 104 -11.54 11.86 0.82
N VAL A 105 -11.05 13.07 0.54
CA VAL A 105 -11.32 14.26 1.36
C VAL A 105 -11.98 15.29 0.45
N VAL A 106 -13.26 15.58 0.72
CA VAL A 106 -14.08 16.54 -0.03
C VAL A 106 -14.56 17.60 0.95
N ASP A 107 -14.26 18.87 0.66
CA ASP A 107 -14.58 20.01 1.54
C ASP A 107 -14.12 19.82 3.00
N GLY A 108 -12.93 19.23 3.17
CA GLY A 108 -12.33 18.93 4.48
C GLY A 108 -12.99 17.77 5.23
N LYS A 109 -13.95 17.08 4.63
CA LYS A 109 -14.62 15.91 5.21
C LYS A 109 -14.16 14.63 4.54
N GLU A 110 -13.90 13.62 5.35
CA GLU A 110 -13.61 12.29 4.87
C GLU A 110 -14.85 11.66 4.24
N GLN A 111 -14.67 11.09 3.06
CA GLN A 111 -15.65 10.26 2.38
C GLN A 111 -15.03 8.90 2.07
N LEU A 112 -15.77 7.84 2.41
CA LEU A 112 -15.39 6.46 2.11
C LEU A 112 -16.28 5.95 0.98
N LEU A 113 -15.64 5.39 -0.05
CA LEU A 113 -16.30 4.78 -1.19
C LEU A 113 -15.87 3.32 -1.30
N MET A 114 -16.81 2.39 -1.34
CA MET A 114 -16.49 1.01 -1.70
C MET A 114 -16.33 0.91 -3.22
N PRO A 115 -15.16 0.51 -3.75
CA PRO A 115 -14.98 0.36 -5.19
C PRO A 115 -15.83 -0.80 -5.70
N GLU A 116 -16.56 -0.54 -6.78
CA GLU A 116 -17.40 -1.52 -7.46
C GLU A 116 -16.76 -1.88 -8.80
N GLY A 117 -16.65 -3.18 -9.09
CA GLY A 117 -16.05 -3.65 -10.33
C GLY A 117 -15.84 -5.15 -10.34
N ASN A 118 -15.26 -5.64 -11.44
CA ASN A 118 -15.09 -7.07 -11.71
C ASN A 118 -13.73 -7.63 -11.26
N LEU A 119 -12.82 -6.79 -10.74
CA LEU A 119 -11.50 -7.21 -10.27
C LEU A 119 -11.27 -6.78 -8.83
N LYS A 120 -10.80 -7.72 -8.02
CA LYS A 120 -10.27 -7.48 -6.68
C LYS A 120 -8.89 -8.11 -6.58
N VAL A 121 -7.93 -7.35 -6.08
CA VAL A 121 -6.54 -7.80 -5.90
C VAL A 121 -6.14 -7.69 -4.43
N ASN A 122 -5.18 -8.49 -4.00
CA ASN A 122 -4.68 -8.52 -2.63
C ASN A 122 -3.17 -8.27 -2.53
N SER A 123 -2.52 -7.91 -3.64
CA SER A 123 -1.11 -7.49 -3.65
C SER A 123 -0.90 -6.29 -4.55
N GLN A 124 -0.05 -5.37 -4.09
CA GLN A 124 0.25 -4.12 -4.78
C GLN A 124 1.09 -4.33 -6.05
N VAL A 125 1.88 -5.41 -6.11
CA VAL A 125 2.69 -5.75 -7.30
C VAL A 125 1.80 -6.08 -8.50
N GLN A 126 0.62 -6.64 -8.26
CA GLN A 126 -0.32 -7.01 -9.33
C GLN A 126 -1.02 -5.80 -9.97
N LEU A 127 -0.98 -4.62 -9.34
CA LEU A 127 -1.53 -3.37 -9.88
C LEU A 127 -0.56 -2.64 -10.81
N PHE A 128 0.75 -2.91 -10.68
CA PHE A 128 1.82 -2.28 -11.47
C PHE A 128 2.58 -3.29 -12.34
N GLY A 129 2.05 -4.51 -12.47
CA GLY A 129 2.62 -5.53 -13.36
C GLY A 129 2.50 -5.05 -14.80
N GLU A 130 3.65 -4.97 -15.47
CA GLU A 130 3.80 -4.60 -16.87
C GLU A 130 2.82 -5.40 -17.75
N HIS A 131 1.95 -4.67 -18.45
CA HIS A 131 1.52 -5.04 -19.79
C HIS A 131 2.46 -4.36 -20.79
#